data_AF-A0A5B6W2S0-F1
#
_entry.id   AF-A0A5B6W2S0-F1
#
_cell.length_a   1.000
_cell.length_b   1.000
_cell.length_c   1.000
_cell.angle_alpha   90.00
_cell.angle_beta   90.00
_cell.angle_gamma   90.00
#
_symmetry.space_group_name_H-M   'P 1'
#
loop_
_entity.id
_entity.type
_entity.pdbx_description
1 polymer ?
#
loop_
_entity_poly.entity_id
_entity_poly.type
_entity_poly.pdbx_seq_one_letter_code
_entity_poly.pdbx_strand_id
1 'polypeptide(L)'
;MFNIWCLHIPVQDRTQFNELVKLVERTIRSENYRTPNKPIYLVAESLGACLAICVAARNPDMDLQHLLISHSCNHCCLYWIIMPDQFPLNLPYMLSLAPGNPLRMVMDNIVKRGLLPQTIGELSQEIATMSMYLPVLADILPRETLRWKLNLLKSGSACANSCLHAVKAQMLILCSGRDQLLPSKEESQRLQKTLADCEIRMFEESDNVDLVTTIKGASFYRRGKHLDCVSDYMPPTPSEFKKVHESFSWVLTATSPVMLSTLKDGQVVRGLAGIPSEGPVLFVGYHMLLGIEIIPFVAQLMMERNILVRGIAHPAMFVKVKNRMPPEPDPANFDVFRVMGAVPVSAANFYKLMSSKSHALLYPGGVREALHRKGEEYKLFWPERSEFVRMAARFGAKIVPFGVVGEDDFAEIILDYNDQIKIPGRREEIERVTSRTAKLRTDASGEVANQQMHLPWMLPKFPGRFYYYFGKPILTEGMKVELREKNKCDELYLRIKSEVEGCIDFLKNKREQDPYRNLLSRVLYQASHPGSTSPFHLPSFDL
;
A
#
# COMPACT_ATOMS: atom_id res chain seq x y z
N MET A 1 -18.08 1.92 0.76
CA MET A 1 -17.07 2.20 1.80
C MET A 1 -17.61 3.20 2.82
N PHE A 2 -18.09 4.37 2.41
CA PHE A 2 -18.64 5.39 3.31
C PHE A 2 -20.09 5.74 2.97
N ASN A 3 -20.84 6.22 3.97
CA ASN A 3 -22.05 7.02 3.75
C ASN A 3 -21.62 8.48 3.69
N ILE A 4 -21.79 9.15 2.55
CA ILE A 4 -21.15 10.44 2.26
C ILE A 4 -22.14 11.58 2.48
N TRP A 5 -21.80 12.49 3.40
CA TRP A 5 -22.55 13.71 3.65
C TRP A 5 -21.69 14.91 3.29
N CYS A 6 -22.22 15.83 2.47
CA CYS A 6 -21.49 17.00 2.01
C CYS A 6 -22.05 18.26 2.67
N LEU A 7 -21.18 19.06 3.30
CA LEU A 7 -21.53 20.40 3.72
C LEU A 7 -21.57 21.31 2.48
N HIS A 8 -22.76 21.81 2.14
CA HIS A 8 -22.93 22.83 1.12
C HIS A 8 -23.11 24.20 1.78
N ILE A 9 -22.27 25.16 1.41
CA ILE A 9 -22.37 26.55 1.86
C ILE A 9 -22.81 27.38 0.64
N PRO A 10 -24.07 27.87 0.61
CA PRO A 10 -24.56 28.69 -0.49
C PRO A 10 -23.71 29.94 -0.74
N VAL A 11 -23.68 30.43 -1.98
CA VAL A 11 -22.86 31.59 -2.38
C VAL A 11 -23.26 32.87 -1.62
N GLN A 12 -24.54 33.00 -1.27
CA GLN A 12 -25.10 34.14 -0.53
C GLN A 12 -25.01 33.95 1.00
N ASP A 13 -24.56 32.79 1.48
CA ASP A 13 -24.40 32.53 2.90
C ASP A 13 -23.34 33.48 3.49
N ARG A 14 -23.63 34.02 4.67
CA ARG A 14 -22.75 34.94 5.41
C ARG A 14 -22.50 34.47 6.85
N THR A 15 -22.83 33.22 7.15
CA THR A 15 -22.68 32.58 8.46
C THR A 15 -21.24 32.69 8.96
N GLN A 16 -21.07 33.14 10.20
CA GLN A 16 -19.73 33.27 10.78
C GLN A 16 -19.08 31.90 10.99
N PHE A 17 -17.74 31.87 10.97
CA PHE A 17 -16.97 30.62 11.11
C PHE A 17 -17.39 29.77 12.31
N ASN A 18 -17.56 30.39 13.48
CA ASN A 18 -17.93 29.68 14.71
C ASN A 18 -19.32 29.04 14.64
N GLU A 19 -20.25 29.64 13.89
CA GLU A 19 -21.59 29.06 13.69
C GLU A 19 -21.54 27.89 12.70
N LEU A 20 -20.68 27.96 11.67
CA LEU A 20 -20.40 26.81 10.80
C LEU A 20 -19.79 25.64 11.58
N VAL A 21 -18.85 25.90 12.50
CA VAL A 21 -18.27 24.88 13.39
C VAL A 21 -19.37 24.22 14.24
N LYS A 22 -20.27 25.01 14.85
CA LYS A 22 -21.40 24.49 15.64
C LYS A 22 -22.36 23.66 14.79
N LEU A 23 -22.62 24.06 13.54
CA LEU A 23 -23.49 23.33 12.63
C LEU A 23 -22.92 21.94 12.33
N VAL A 24 -21.63 21.86 11.97
CA VAL A 24 -20.96 20.57 11.73
C VAL A 24 -20.89 19.75 13.02
N GLU A 25 -20.58 20.38 14.16
CA GLU A 25 -20.55 19.73 15.48
C GLU A 25 -21.90 19.05 15.81
N ARG A 26 -23.03 19.76 15.61
CA ARG A 26 -24.36 19.19 15.87
C ARG A 26 -24.61 17.94 15.04
N THR A 27 -24.25 17.98 13.76
CA THR A 27 -24.41 16.85 12.84
C THR A 27 -23.57 15.64 13.29
N ILE A 28 -22.28 15.84 13.59
CA ILE A 28 -21.43 14.72 14.02
C ILE A 28 -21.87 14.14 15.37
N ARG A 29 -22.34 14.98 16.31
CA ARG A 29 -22.81 14.52 17.63
C ARG A 29 -24.09 13.72 17.50
N SER A 30 -25.01 14.13 16.62
CA SER A 30 -26.21 13.37 16.29
C SER A 30 -25.86 11.99 15.72
N GLU A 31 -24.94 11.93 14.75
CA GLU A 31 -24.54 10.65 14.15
C GLU A 31 -23.78 9.75 15.12
N ASN A 32 -22.91 10.31 15.96
CA ASN A 32 -22.23 9.55 17.00
C ASN A 32 -23.20 9.02 18.06
N TYR A 33 -24.26 9.77 18.39
CA TYR A 33 -25.31 9.26 19.27
C TYR A 33 -26.07 8.07 18.66
N ARG A 34 -26.34 8.12 17.34
CA ARG A 34 -27.01 7.03 16.61
C ARG A 34 -26.13 5.79 16.45
N THR A 35 -24.84 5.98 16.21
CA THR A 35 -23.88 4.89 15.97
C THR A 35 -22.58 5.09 16.76
N PRO A 36 -22.58 4.91 18.09
CA PRO A 36 -21.46 5.27 18.97
C PRO A 36 -20.19 4.43 18.75
N ASN A 37 -20.31 3.27 18.11
CA ASN A 37 -19.20 2.36 17.84
C ASN A 37 -18.65 2.48 16.41
N LYS A 38 -19.19 3.40 15.60
CA LYS A 38 -18.72 3.63 14.23
C LYS A 38 -17.90 4.90 14.15
N PRO A 39 -16.69 4.87 13.58
CA PRO A 39 -15.90 6.07 13.37
C PRO A 39 -16.57 7.00 12.36
N ILE A 40 -16.44 8.31 12.59
CA ILE A 40 -16.88 9.35 11.66
C ILE A 40 -15.66 9.93 10.97
N TYR A 41 -15.70 9.94 9.64
CA TYR A 41 -14.61 10.44 8.79
C TYR A 41 -14.94 11.86 8.33
N LEU A 42 -14.08 12.82 8.71
CA LEU A 42 -14.13 14.19 8.21
C LEU A 42 -13.12 14.35 7.07
N VAL A 43 -13.63 14.41 5.84
CA VAL A 43 -12.83 14.67 4.64
C VAL A 43 -12.89 16.15 4.32
N ALA A 44 -11.74 16.81 4.21
CA ALA A 44 -11.70 18.26 4.14
C ALA A 44 -10.51 18.81 3.34
N GLU A 45 -10.76 19.90 2.63
CA GLU A 45 -9.78 20.65 1.84
C GLU A 45 -9.86 22.15 2.18
N SER A 46 -8.70 22.83 2.16
CA SER A 46 -8.59 24.29 2.39
C SER A 46 -9.37 24.76 3.65
N LEU A 47 -10.34 25.68 3.51
CA LEU A 47 -11.20 26.15 4.59
C LEU A 47 -11.91 25.01 5.35
N GLY A 48 -12.32 23.96 4.64
CA GLY A 48 -12.96 22.80 5.25
C GLY A 48 -12.06 22.14 6.28
N ALA A 49 -10.73 22.19 6.10
CA ALA A 49 -9.80 21.60 7.06
C ALA A 49 -9.70 22.41 8.34
N CYS A 50 -9.78 23.74 8.25
CA CYS A 50 -9.91 24.59 9.43
C CYS A 50 -11.18 24.22 10.22
N LEU A 51 -12.31 24.03 9.53
CA LEU A 51 -13.56 23.56 10.15
C LEU A 51 -13.39 22.19 10.80
N ALA A 52 -12.84 21.20 10.08
CA ALA A 52 -12.64 19.85 10.59
C ALA A 52 -11.75 19.83 11.84
N ILE A 53 -10.63 20.56 11.84
CA ILE A 53 -9.73 20.71 12.99
C ILE A 53 -10.48 21.27 14.20
N CYS A 54 -11.22 22.38 14.02
CA CYS A 54 -11.97 23.01 15.10
C CYS A 54 -13.07 22.10 15.65
N VAL A 55 -13.76 21.36 14.78
CA VAL A 55 -14.80 20.41 15.16
C VAL A 55 -14.21 19.27 15.99
N ALA A 56 -13.08 18.68 15.61
CA ALA A 56 -12.46 17.62 16.42
C ALA A 56 -11.86 18.12 17.72
N ALA A 57 -11.25 19.31 17.73
CA ALA A 57 -10.74 19.91 18.96
C ALA A 57 -11.83 20.08 20.01
N ARG A 58 -13.07 20.38 19.58
CA ARG A 58 -14.25 20.51 20.46
C ARG A 58 -14.86 19.17 20.87
N ASN A 59 -14.49 18.07 20.20
CA ASN A 59 -15.05 16.74 20.43
C ASN A 59 -13.93 15.68 20.60
N PRO A 60 -13.00 15.86 21.55
CA PRO A 60 -11.79 15.04 21.65
C PRO A 60 -12.05 13.58 22.03
N ASP A 61 -13.20 13.26 22.62
CA ASP A 61 -13.55 11.92 23.07
C ASP A 61 -14.40 11.14 22.05
N MET A 62 -14.77 11.79 20.93
CA MET A 62 -15.47 11.15 19.83
C MET A 62 -14.48 10.42 18.92
N ASP A 63 -14.95 9.32 18.32
CA ASP A 63 -14.14 8.51 17.40
C ASP A 63 -14.10 9.14 16.00
N LEU A 64 -13.31 10.22 15.87
CA LEU A 64 -13.15 10.99 14.64
C LEU A 64 -11.86 10.61 13.90
N GLN A 65 -11.97 10.55 12.58
CA GLN A 65 -10.87 10.31 11.64
C GLN A 65 -10.79 11.46 10.65
N HIS A 66 -9.64 12.10 10.54
CA HIS A 66 -9.45 13.27 9.68
C HIS A 66 -8.70 12.93 8.42
N LEU A 67 -9.33 13.17 7.27
CA LEU A 67 -8.68 13.09 5.97
C LEU A 67 -8.58 14.49 5.39
N LEU A 68 -7.38 15.02 5.44
CA LEU A 68 -7.06 16.35 5.00
C LEU A 68 -6.46 16.22 3.58
N ILE A 69 -7.04 16.87 2.56
CA ILE A 69 -6.46 17.05 1.20
C ILE A 69 -6.02 18.51 0.92
N SER A 70 -4.74 18.76 0.59
CA SER A 70 -4.16 20.06 0.20
C SER A 70 -4.57 21.29 1.05
N HIS A 71 -3.79 21.64 2.09
CA HIS A 71 -4.13 22.73 3.02
C HIS A 71 -3.02 23.75 3.20
N SER A 72 -3.44 24.96 3.54
CA SER A 72 -2.63 25.85 4.34
C SER A 72 -3.47 26.42 5.48
N CYS A 73 -3.07 26.19 6.74
CA CYS A 73 -3.68 26.85 7.90
C CYS A 73 -2.82 28.00 8.43
N ASN A 74 -1.68 28.33 7.82
CA ASN A 74 -0.79 29.41 8.30
C ASN A 74 -0.42 30.43 7.22
N HIS A 75 -0.02 30.00 6.02
CA HIS A 75 0.58 30.88 5.00
C HIS A 75 -0.39 31.51 3.99
N CYS A 76 -1.62 30.98 3.83
CA CYS A 76 -2.64 31.67 3.02
C CYS A 76 -2.86 33.12 3.47
N CYS A 77 -2.69 33.38 4.78
CA CYS A 77 -2.89 34.70 5.33
C CYS A 77 -1.81 35.70 4.91
N LEU A 78 -0.52 35.33 4.85
CA LEU A 78 0.54 36.31 4.58
C LEU A 78 0.56 36.80 3.13
N TYR A 79 0.25 35.94 2.14
CA TYR A 79 0.12 36.37 0.74
C TYR A 79 -1.18 37.16 0.49
N TRP A 80 -2.25 36.88 1.23
CA TRP A 80 -3.56 37.52 1.02
C TRP A 80 -3.79 38.79 1.84
N ILE A 81 -3.08 38.97 2.96
CA ILE A 81 -3.17 40.16 3.82
C ILE A 81 -2.45 41.38 3.21
N ILE A 82 -1.53 41.19 2.26
CA ILE A 82 -0.75 42.29 1.65
C ILE A 82 -1.47 42.94 0.46
N MET A 83 -2.67 42.48 0.08
CA MET A 83 -3.42 43.12 -1.02
C MET A 83 -4.03 44.47 -0.57
N PRO A 84 -3.58 45.61 -1.12
CA PRO A 84 -4.21 46.90 -0.86
C PRO A 84 -5.62 46.90 -1.46
N ASP A 85 -6.56 47.61 -0.83
CA ASP A 85 -7.97 47.76 -1.26
C ASP A 85 -8.17 48.33 -2.69
N GLN A 86 -7.08 48.66 -3.40
CA GLN A 86 -7.09 49.35 -4.69
C GLN A 86 -6.62 48.50 -5.88
N PHE A 87 -6.22 47.22 -5.71
CA PHE A 87 -5.84 46.40 -6.85
C PHE A 87 -7.07 45.81 -7.57
N PRO A 88 -7.23 45.98 -8.90
CA PRO A 88 -8.17 45.18 -9.65
C PRO A 88 -7.76 43.71 -9.49
N LEU A 89 -8.70 42.89 -9.01
CA LEU A 89 -8.59 41.43 -8.90
C LEU A 89 -8.16 40.88 -10.27
N ASN A 90 -6.85 40.74 -10.46
CA ASN A 90 -6.30 40.46 -11.78
C ASN A 90 -6.53 38.99 -12.13
N LEU A 91 -6.97 38.84 -13.37
CA LEU A 91 -7.26 37.65 -14.17
C LEU A 91 -6.47 36.36 -13.85
N PRO A 92 -5.15 36.37 -13.55
CA PRO A 92 -4.40 35.13 -13.32
C PRO A 92 -4.83 34.34 -12.06
N TYR A 93 -5.30 35.04 -11.03
CA TYR A 93 -5.58 34.43 -9.71
C TYR A 93 -6.95 33.77 -9.63
N MET A 94 -7.89 34.18 -10.48
CA MET A 94 -9.19 33.53 -10.61
C MET A 94 -9.08 32.22 -11.42
N LEU A 95 -8.13 32.16 -12.36
CA LEU A 95 -7.89 31.02 -13.23
C LEU A 95 -7.17 29.86 -12.51
N SER A 96 -6.43 30.13 -11.43
CA SER A 96 -5.76 29.09 -10.62
C SER A 96 -6.71 28.34 -9.66
N LEU A 97 -7.92 28.87 -9.44
CA LEU A 97 -8.95 28.27 -8.58
C LEU A 97 -9.91 27.33 -9.33
N ALA A 98 -9.83 27.28 -10.67
CA ALA A 98 -10.67 26.42 -11.49
C ALA A 98 -10.09 24.98 -11.55
N PRO A 99 -10.93 23.93 -11.53
CA PRO A 99 -10.48 22.57 -11.77
C PRO A 99 -9.85 22.50 -13.18
N GLY A 100 -8.60 22.06 -13.28
CA GLY A 100 -7.87 21.97 -14.56
C GLY A 100 -7.00 23.17 -14.95
N ASN A 101 -6.61 24.02 -14.00
CA ASN A 101 -5.61 25.12 -14.10
C ASN A 101 -5.15 25.48 -15.54
N PRO A 102 -5.87 26.34 -16.26
CA PRO A 102 -5.55 26.73 -17.64
C PRO A 102 -4.19 27.43 -17.78
N LEU A 103 -3.75 28.15 -16.73
CA LEU A 103 -2.42 28.78 -16.70
C LEU A 103 -1.29 27.75 -16.71
N ARG A 104 -1.52 26.57 -16.15
CA ARG A 104 -0.57 25.44 -16.20
C ARG A 104 -0.45 24.89 -17.62
N MET A 105 -1.54 24.77 -18.36
CA MET A 105 -1.49 24.36 -19.78
C MET A 105 -0.69 25.36 -20.62
N VAL A 106 -0.88 26.65 -20.39
CA VAL A 106 -0.15 27.73 -21.09
C VAL A 106 1.33 27.74 -20.73
N MET A 107 1.67 27.67 -19.44
CA MET A 107 3.06 27.62 -18.97
C MET A 107 3.79 26.35 -19.45
N ASP A 108 3.14 25.18 -19.37
CA ASP A 108 3.71 23.91 -19.84
C ASP A 108 3.94 23.92 -21.37
N ASN A 109 3.07 24.57 -22.14
CA ASN A 109 3.24 24.76 -23.58
C ASN A 109 4.41 25.70 -23.91
N ILE A 110 4.56 26.82 -23.17
CA ILE A 110 5.66 27.77 -23.36
C ILE A 110 7.02 27.14 -22.99
N VAL A 111 7.07 26.40 -21.88
CA VAL A 111 8.29 25.75 -21.39
C VAL A 111 8.69 24.56 -22.27
N LYS A 112 7.74 23.82 -22.87
CA LYS A 112 8.05 22.66 -23.73
C LYS A 112 8.34 23.00 -25.18
N ARG A 113 7.83 24.10 -25.76
CA ARG A 113 7.94 24.39 -27.21
C ARG A 113 8.79 25.60 -27.59
N GLY A 114 9.13 26.50 -26.66
CA GLY A 114 9.81 27.76 -27.01
C GLY A 114 8.92 28.72 -27.83
N LEU A 115 9.26 30.00 -27.89
CA LEU A 115 8.47 31.04 -28.58
C LEU A 115 8.62 30.95 -30.11
N LEU A 116 7.68 30.30 -30.79
CA LEU A 116 7.48 30.38 -32.25
C LEU A 116 6.25 31.26 -32.58
N PRO A 117 6.19 31.94 -33.75
CA PRO A 117 5.08 32.85 -34.09
C PRO A 117 3.71 32.18 -34.17
N GLN A 118 3.64 30.88 -34.47
CA GLN A 118 2.39 30.09 -34.46
C GLN A 118 1.80 29.96 -33.04
N THR A 119 2.64 30.03 -32.00
CA THR A 119 2.24 29.92 -30.59
C THR A 119 1.46 31.16 -30.11
N ILE A 120 1.66 32.33 -30.73
CA ILE A 120 0.97 33.59 -30.36
C ILE A 120 -0.50 33.56 -30.79
N GLY A 121 -0.81 32.95 -31.94
CA GLY A 121 -2.18 32.77 -32.43
C GLY A 121 -3.00 31.84 -31.55
N GLU A 122 -2.43 30.70 -31.16
CA GLU A 122 -3.04 29.74 -30.24
C GLU A 122 -3.23 30.34 -28.83
N LEU A 123 -2.25 31.10 -28.32
CA LEU A 123 -2.36 31.82 -27.05
C LEU A 123 -3.51 32.83 -27.05
N SER A 124 -3.72 33.55 -28.17
CA SER A 124 -4.80 34.52 -28.30
C SER A 124 -6.18 33.86 -28.26
N GLN A 125 -6.28 32.65 -28.81
CA GLN A 125 -7.50 31.84 -28.85
C GLN A 125 -7.79 31.21 -27.48
N GLU A 126 -6.76 30.74 -26.78
CA GLU A 126 -6.87 30.28 -25.39
C GLU A 126 -7.21 31.42 -24.42
N ILE A 127 -6.60 32.60 -24.56
CA ILE A 127 -6.94 33.81 -23.77
C ILE A 127 -8.38 34.27 -24.05
N ALA A 128 -8.85 34.21 -25.29
CA ALA A 128 -10.23 34.51 -25.64
C ALA A 128 -11.21 33.49 -25.02
N THR A 129 -10.84 32.21 -25.00
CA THR A 129 -11.59 31.15 -24.33
C THR A 129 -11.60 31.34 -22.81
N MET A 130 -10.48 31.78 -22.20
CA MET A 130 -10.39 32.15 -20.78
C MET A 130 -11.23 33.37 -20.43
N SER A 131 -11.36 34.34 -21.34
CA SER A 131 -12.20 35.53 -21.18
C SER A 131 -13.69 35.18 -21.15
N MET A 132 -14.12 34.06 -21.76
CA MET A 132 -15.50 33.57 -21.67
C MET A 132 -15.85 32.97 -20.30
N TYR A 133 -14.87 32.52 -19.50
CA TYR A 133 -15.10 32.01 -18.15
C TYR A 133 -15.15 33.11 -17.08
N LEU A 134 -14.66 34.32 -17.39
CA LEU A 134 -14.64 35.46 -16.46
C LEU A 134 -16.02 35.90 -15.96
N PRO A 135 -17.05 36.05 -16.82
CA PRO A 135 -18.40 36.38 -16.37
C PRO A 135 -18.98 35.27 -15.47
N VAL A 136 -18.75 34.01 -15.85
CA VAL A 136 -19.20 32.83 -15.08
C VAL A 136 -18.50 32.78 -13.71
N LEU A 137 -17.21 33.07 -13.64
CA LEU A 137 -16.46 33.15 -12.39
C LEU A 137 -16.87 34.35 -11.51
N ALA A 138 -17.21 35.49 -12.12
CA ALA A 138 -17.73 36.66 -11.42
C ALA A 138 -19.13 36.41 -10.84
N ASP A 139 -19.96 35.61 -11.52
CA ASP A 139 -21.27 35.17 -11.04
C ASP A 139 -21.15 34.08 -9.95
N ILE A 140 -20.17 33.17 -10.06
CA ILE A 140 -19.90 32.11 -9.08
C ILE A 140 -19.26 32.65 -7.79
N LEU A 141 -18.41 33.68 -7.89
CA LEU A 141 -17.67 34.29 -6.79
C LEU A 141 -17.73 35.83 -6.85
N PRO A 142 -18.88 36.43 -6.51
CA PRO A 142 -18.99 37.88 -6.39
C PRO A 142 -17.94 38.44 -5.43
N ARG A 143 -17.49 39.69 -5.65
CA ARG A 143 -16.45 40.36 -4.84
C ARG A 143 -16.72 40.26 -3.33
N GLU A 144 -17.97 40.47 -2.92
CA GLU A 144 -18.39 40.37 -1.52
C GLU A 144 -18.27 38.95 -0.97
N THR A 145 -18.66 37.95 -1.76
CA THR A 145 -18.54 36.54 -1.39
C THR A 145 -17.08 36.12 -1.29
N LEU A 146 -16.22 36.57 -2.21
CA LEU A 146 -14.78 36.33 -2.14
C LEU A 146 -14.19 36.95 -0.88
N ARG A 147 -14.48 38.23 -0.60
CA ARG A 147 -14.03 38.91 0.62
C ARG A 147 -14.51 38.17 1.88
N TRP A 148 -15.76 37.73 1.90
CA TRP A 148 -16.31 36.94 3.00
C TRP A 148 -15.57 35.61 3.17
N LYS A 149 -15.32 34.85 2.09
CA LYS A 149 -14.56 33.58 2.14
C LYS A 149 -13.13 33.77 2.63
N LEU A 150 -12.46 34.87 2.23
CA LEU A 150 -11.13 35.22 2.72
C LEU A 150 -11.14 35.52 4.23
N ASN A 151 -12.12 36.29 4.71
CA ASN A 151 -12.31 36.55 6.13
C ASN A 151 -12.63 35.27 6.91
N LEU A 152 -13.40 34.36 6.30
CA LEU A 152 -13.74 33.07 6.86
C LEU A 152 -12.50 32.18 7.00
N LEU A 153 -11.63 32.14 5.98
CA LEU A 153 -10.35 31.43 6.07
C LEU A 153 -9.43 32.04 7.12
N LYS A 154 -9.33 33.38 7.20
CA LYS A 154 -8.52 34.05 8.24
C LYS A 154 -8.99 33.67 9.64
N SER A 155 -10.30 33.74 9.88
CA SER A 155 -10.91 33.38 11.17
C SER A 155 -10.73 31.89 11.46
N GLY A 156 -10.92 31.04 10.45
CA GLY A 156 -10.78 29.61 10.57
C GLY A 156 -9.35 29.15 10.83
N SER A 157 -8.38 29.73 10.14
CA SER A 157 -6.95 29.50 10.34
C SER A 157 -6.53 29.87 11.78
N ALA A 158 -6.93 31.05 12.25
CA ALA A 158 -6.65 31.48 13.63
C ALA A 158 -7.27 30.52 14.66
N CYS A 159 -8.54 30.14 14.46
CA CYS A 159 -9.23 29.22 15.35
C CYS A 159 -8.58 27.83 15.34
N ALA A 160 -8.32 27.26 14.17
CA ALA A 160 -7.67 25.97 14.01
C ALA A 160 -6.31 25.94 14.70
N ASN A 161 -5.45 26.92 14.44
CA ASN A 161 -4.13 27.02 15.07
C ASN A 161 -4.21 27.12 16.60
N SER A 162 -5.20 27.85 17.13
CA SER A 162 -5.37 27.98 18.59
C SER A 162 -5.77 26.67 19.28
N CYS A 163 -6.41 25.74 18.56
CA CYS A 163 -7.00 24.53 19.14
C CYS A 163 -6.34 23.22 18.68
N LEU A 164 -5.26 23.26 17.89
CA LEU A 164 -4.52 22.07 17.43
C LEU A 164 -4.13 21.12 18.57
N HIS A 165 -3.73 21.68 19.72
CA HIS A 165 -3.31 20.90 20.90
C HIS A 165 -4.43 20.04 21.50
N ALA A 166 -5.70 20.37 21.25
CA ALA A 166 -6.85 19.64 21.75
C ALA A 166 -7.30 18.50 20.81
N VAL A 167 -6.76 18.43 19.59
CA VAL A 167 -7.13 17.40 18.61
C VAL A 167 -6.49 16.07 18.97
N LYS A 168 -7.32 15.09 19.33
CA LYS A 168 -6.91 13.68 19.56
C LYS A 168 -7.19 12.76 18.36
N ALA A 169 -7.94 13.23 17.37
CA ALA A 169 -8.32 12.46 16.19
C ALA A 169 -7.08 12.05 15.37
N GLN A 170 -7.10 10.82 14.85
CA GLN A 170 -6.08 10.36 13.90
C GLN A 170 -6.26 11.11 12.58
N MET A 171 -5.15 11.55 11.99
CA MET A 171 -5.13 12.39 10.80
C MET A 171 -4.28 11.77 9.68
N LEU A 172 -4.85 11.75 8.48
CA LEU A 172 -4.17 11.45 7.23
C LEU A 172 -4.18 12.71 6.36
N ILE A 173 -3.01 13.26 6.07
CA ILE A 173 -2.81 14.45 5.24
C ILE A 173 -2.31 14.01 3.87
N LEU A 174 -3.03 14.38 2.82
CA LEU A 174 -2.65 14.19 1.43
C LEU A 174 -2.16 15.54 0.90
N CYS A 175 -0.90 15.62 0.47
CA CYS A 175 -0.32 16.85 -0.05
C CYS A 175 0.41 16.61 -1.37
N SER A 176 0.34 17.58 -2.28
CA SER A 176 1.17 17.58 -3.49
C SER A 176 2.52 18.24 -3.21
N GLY A 177 3.61 17.60 -3.63
CA GLY A 177 4.96 18.16 -3.55
C GLY A 177 5.21 19.29 -4.56
N ARG A 178 4.32 19.46 -5.55
CA ARG A 178 4.33 20.52 -6.56
C ARG A 178 3.20 21.53 -6.38
N ASP A 179 2.63 21.64 -5.17
CA ASP A 179 1.64 22.67 -4.88
C ASP A 179 2.30 24.05 -4.97
N GLN A 180 1.93 24.82 -6.00
CA GLN A 180 2.43 26.17 -6.22
C GLN A 180 1.55 27.24 -5.57
N LEU A 181 0.36 26.87 -5.11
CA LEU A 181 -0.65 27.79 -4.60
C LEU A 181 -0.58 27.89 -3.08
N LEU A 182 -0.37 26.75 -2.41
CA LEU A 182 -0.25 26.65 -0.96
C LEU A 182 1.09 25.98 -0.60
N PRO A 183 1.77 26.40 0.48
CA PRO A 183 2.92 25.67 1.02
C PRO A 183 2.45 24.41 1.78
N SER A 184 1.78 23.52 1.04
CA SER A 184 1.12 22.32 1.55
C SER A 184 2.14 21.37 2.19
N LYS A 185 3.37 21.33 1.68
CA LYS A 185 4.45 20.50 2.25
C LYS A 185 4.88 20.99 3.62
N GLU A 186 5.22 22.26 3.74
CA GLU A 186 5.70 22.88 4.98
C GLU A 186 4.60 22.82 6.04
N GLU A 187 3.35 23.08 5.63
CA GLU A 187 2.21 23.02 6.54
C GLU A 187 1.93 21.59 7.01
N SER A 188 1.95 20.61 6.12
CA SER A 188 1.76 19.20 6.48
C SER A 188 2.83 18.77 7.49
N GLN A 189 4.09 19.15 7.26
CA GLN A 189 5.19 18.86 8.18
C GLN A 189 5.02 19.56 9.54
N ARG A 190 4.52 20.79 9.56
CA ARG A 190 4.21 21.51 10.81
C ARG A 190 3.11 20.81 11.61
N LEU A 191 2.03 20.39 10.94
CA LEU A 191 0.93 19.67 11.56
C LEU A 191 1.40 18.32 12.12
N GLN A 192 2.22 17.57 11.37
CA GLN A 192 2.78 16.31 11.84
C GLN A 192 3.67 16.46 13.08
N LYS A 193 4.41 17.58 13.21
CA LYS A 193 5.20 17.88 14.43
C LYS A 193 4.33 18.23 15.64
N THR A 194 3.14 18.76 15.41
CA THR A 194 2.25 19.27 16.48
C THR A 194 1.26 18.21 16.95
N LEU A 195 0.76 17.39 16.03
CA LEU A 195 -0.30 16.41 16.30
C LEU A 195 0.27 15.04 16.66
N ALA A 196 -0.37 14.37 17.62
CA ALA A 196 0.11 13.10 18.14
C ALA A 196 -0.05 11.94 17.15
N ASP A 197 -1.07 11.92 16.31
CA ASP A 197 -1.35 10.83 15.35
C ASP A 197 -1.65 11.40 13.97
N CYS A 198 -0.58 11.76 13.24
CA CYS A 198 -0.65 12.41 11.94
C CYS A 198 0.29 11.73 10.93
N GLU A 199 -0.30 11.27 9.83
CA GLU A 199 0.38 10.64 8.71
C GLU A 199 0.30 11.53 7.48
N ILE A 200 1.40 11.66 6.74
CA ILE A 200 1.46 12.47 5.52
C ILE A 200 1.68 11.55 4.34
N ARG A 201 0.90 11.72 3.28
CA ARG A 201 1.08 11.11 1.96
C ARG A 201 1.38 12.20 0.96
N MET A 202 2.60 12.17 0.44
CA MET A 202 3.08 13.14 -0.52
C MET A 202 2.96 12.57 -1.93
N PHE A 203 2.29 13.29 -2.81
CA PHE A 203 2.14 12.95 -4.23
C PHE A 203 2.99 13.88 -5.09
N GLU A 204 3.52 13.39 -6.21
CA GLU A 204 4.32 14.23 -7.10
C GLU A 204 3.47 15.24 -7.89
N GLU A 205 2.21 14.89 -8.21
CA GLU A 205 1.28 15.73 -8.97
C GLU A 205 -0.10 15.77 -8.31
N SER A 206 -0.84 16.88 -8.51
CA SER A 206 -2.14 17.13 -7.88
C SER A 206 -3.30 16.35 -8.50
N ASP A 207 -3.19 15.92 -9.76
CA ASP A 207 -4.38 15.63 -10.58
C ASP A 207 -4.79 14.15 -10.61
N ASN A 208 -4.11 13.29 -9.85
CA ASN A 208 -4.34 11.84 -9.91
C ASN A 208 -4.29 11.14 -8.54
N VAL A 209 -4.90 11.74 -7.51
CA VAL A 209 -4.98 11.14 -6.17
C VAL A 209 -6.20 10.21 -6.09
N ASP A 210 -5.95 8.90 -6.13
CA ASP A 210 -6.96 7.89 -5.86
C ASP A 210 -7.22 7.79 -4.35
N LEU A 211 -8.21 8.56 -3.88
CA LEU A 211 -8.51 8.72 -2.46
C LEU A 211 -8.81 7.38 -1.76
N VAL A 212 -9.60 6.52 -2.43
CA VAL A 212 -10.01 5.22 -1.87
C VAL A 212 -8.80 4.30 -1.73
N THR A 213 -8.00 4.19 -2.79
CA THR A 213 -6.79 3.38 -2.77
C THR A 213 -5.81 3.88 -1.72
N THR A 214 -5.67 5.19 -1.57
CA THR A 214 -4.79 5.82 -0.57
C THR A 214 -5.26 5.53 0.85
N ILE A 215 -6.57 5.63 1.14
CA ILE A 215 -7.15 5.29 2.44
C ILE A 215 -6.91 3.81 2.78
N LYS A 216 -7.09 2.90 1.80
CA LYS A 216 -6.83 1.46 1.96
C LYS A 216 -5.34 1.20 2.20
N GLY A 217 -4.49 1.79 1.37
CA GLY A 217 -3.03 1.72 1.45
C GLY A 217 -2.53 2.20 2.79
N ALA A 218 -3.01 3.33 3.30
CA ALA A 218 -2.64 3.85 4.62
C ALA A 218 -3.23 3.06 5.81
N SER A 219 -4.05 2.03 5.58
CA SER A 219 -4.81 1.34 6.63
C SER A 219 -5.63 2.31 7.50
N PHE A 220 -6.18 3.35 6.86
CA PHE A 220 -6.93 4.42 7.53
C PHE A 220 -8.42 4.08 7.69
N TYR A 221 -8.94 3.23 6.79
CA TYR A 221 -10.32 2.75 6.88
C TYR A 221 -10.48 1.66 7.95
N ARG A 222 -11.44 1.85 8.86
CA ARG A 222 -11.88 0.89 9.87
C ARG A 222 -13.38 1.05 10.12
N ARG A 223 -14.06 -0.04 10.48
CA ARG A 223 -15.53 -0.02 10.71
C ARG A 223 -15.90 0.11 12.18
N GLY A 224 -14.97 -0.25 13.07
CA GLY A 224 -15.11 -0.14 14.52
C GLY A 224 -14.03 0.75 15.14
N LYS A 225 -13.95 0.76 16.47
CA LYS A 225 -13.02 1.58 17.27
C LYS A 225 -11.53 1.34 16.99
N HIS A 226 -11.19 0.11 16.59
CA HIS A 226 -9.83 -0.28 16.26
C HIS A 226 -9.82 -0.91 14.87
N LEU A 227 -8.72 -0.71 14.14
CA LEU A 227 -8.51 -1.32 12.85
C LEU A 227 -8.39 -2.85 12.98
N ASP A 228 -9.18 -3.57 12.20
CA ASP A 228 -9.06 -5.01 12.01
C ASP A 228 -8.69 -5.32 10.56
N CYS A 229 -7.41 -5.67 10.32
CA CYS A 229 -6.89 -5.92 8.98
C CYS A 229 -7.56 -7.09 8.23
N VAL A 230 -8.38 -7.91 8.90
CA VAL A 230 -9.14 -8.99 8.27
C VAL A 230 -10.58 -8.55 8.00
N SER A 231 -11.31 -8.07 9.01
CA SER A 231 -12.74 -7.74 8.85
C SER A 231 -13.01 -6.38 8.20
N ASP A 232 -12.10 -5.41 8.38
CA ASP A 232 -12.20 -4.10 7.73
C ASP A 232 -11.69 -4.12 6.29
N TYR A 233 -10.98 -5.18 5.90
CA TYR A 233 -10.38 -5.30 4.58
C TYR A 233 -11.41 -5.21 3.46
N MET A 234 -11.01 -4.52 2.39
CA MET A 234 -11.76 -4.42 1.15
C MET A 234 -10.89 -4.95 0.01
N PRO A 235 -11.33 -5.99 -0.73
CA PRO A 235 -10.62 -6.48 -1.91
C PRO A 235 -10.30 -5.36 -2.91
N PRO A 236 -9.22 -5.50 -3.71
CA PRO A 236 -8.94 -4.58 -4.79
C PRO A 236 -10.07 -4.62 -5.82
N THR A 237 -10.45 -3.46 -6.35
CA THR A 237 -11.25 -3.37 -7.56
C THR A 237 -10.44 -3.85 -8.77
N PRO A 238 -11.07 -4.20 -9.90
CA PRO A 238 -10.33 -4.55 -11.11
C PRO A 238 -9.36 -3.46 -11.58
N SER A 239 -9.70 -2.18 -11.39
CA SER A 239 -8.82 -1.06 -11.74
C SER A 239 -7.64 -0.92 -10.78
N GLU A 240 -7.86 -1.08 -9.47
CA GLU A 240 -6.79 -1.12 -8.47
C GLU A 240 -5.82 -2.28 -8.77
N PHE A 241 -6.35 -3.48 -9.02
CA PHE A 241 -5.53 -4.64 -9.36
C PHE A 241 -4.75 -4.42 -10.66
N LYS A 242 -5.37 -3.86 -11.69
CA LYS A 242 -4.70 -3.55 -12.96
C LYS A 242 -3.52 -2.58 -12.76
N LYS A 243 -3.71 -1.48 -12.01
CA LYS A 243 -2.62 -0.52 -11.69
C LYS A 243 -1.47 -1.21 -10.96
N VAL A 244 -1.78 -2.05 -9.97
CA VAL A 244 -0.76 -2.82 -9.24
C VAL A 244 -0.04 -3.79 -10.18
N HIS A 245 -0.78 -4.57 -10.96
CA HIS A 245 -0.21 -5.51 -11.93
C HIS A 245 0.70 -4.80 -12.95
N GLU A 246 0.28 -3.67 -13.51
CA GLU A 246 1.09 -2.87 -14.43
C GLU A 246 2.39 -2.37 -13.79
N SER A 247 2.34 -1.94 -12.53
CA SER A 247 3.52 -1.47 -11.78
C SER A 247 4.57 -2.57 -11.58
N PHE A 248 4.16 -3.84 -11.56
CA PHE A 248 5.05 -5.00 -11.40
C PHE A 248 5.13 -5.88 -12.65
N SER A 249 4.58 -5.43 -13.78
CA SER A 249 4.51 -6.20 -15.03
C SER A 249 5.88 -6.55 -15.58
N TRP A 250 6.88 -5.71 -15.33
CA TRP A 250 8.27 -5.96 -15.70
C TRP A 250 8.84 -7.19 -14.98
N VAL A 251 8.48 -7.44 -13.71
CA VAL A 251 8.90 -8.65 -12.98
C VAL A 251 8.28 -9.87 -13.64
N LEU A 252 6.96 -9.84 -13.88
CA LEU A 252 6.24 -10.95 -14.52
C LEU A 252 6.82 -11.28 -15.90
N THR A 253 7.16 -10.25 -16.66
CA THR A 253 7.76 -10.39 -18.00
C THR A 253 9.18 -10.96 -17.90
N ALA A 254 10.02 -10.40 -17.03
CA ALA A 254 11.40 -10.82 -16.84
C ALA A 254 11.49 -12.25 -16.30
N THR A 255 10.62 -12.64 -15.37
CA THR A 255 10.67 -13.96 -14.73
C THR A 255 9.79 -15.01 -15.42
N SER A 256 8.88 -14.63 -16.33
CA SER A 256 7.92 -15.52 -17.04
C SER A 256 7.56 -16.77 -16.22
N PRO A 257 6.77 -16.61 -15.15
CA PRO A 257 6.65 -17.62 -14.12
C PRO A 257 5.99 -18.90 -14.66
N VAL A 258 6.60 -20.05 -14.39
CA VAL A 258 6.03 -21.37 -14.68
C VAL A 258 5.26 -21.86 -13.46
N MET A 259 3.96 -22.08 -13.62
CA MET A 259 3.10 -22.58 -12.55
C MET A 259 2.85 -24.08 -12.75
N LEU A 260 3.12 -24.90 -11.74
CA LEU A 260 2.80 -26.33 -11.70
C LEU A 260 1.97 -26.63 -10.46
N SER A 261 0.95 -27.47 -10.56
CA SER A 261 0.15 -27.88 -9.41
C SER A 261 -0.21 -29.35 -9.45
N THR A 262 -0.48 -29.93 -8.28
CA THR A 262 -0.83 -31.34 -8.13
C THR A 262 -2.34 -31.53 -8.03
N LEU A 263 -2.92 -32.35 -8.90
CA LEU A 263 -4.33 -32.72 -8.86
C LEU A 263 -4.65 -33.68 -7.69
N LYS A 264 -5.95 -33.92 -7.45
CA LYS A 264 -6.41 -34.77 -6.33
C LYS A 264 -5.90 -36.22 -6.42
N ASP A 265 -5.80 -36.73 -7.64
CA ASP A 265 -5.28 -38.07 -7.96
C ASP A 265 -3.75 -38.16 -7.83
N GLY A 266 -3.06 -37.03 -7.65
CA GLY A 266 -1.59 -36.96 -7.53
C GLY A 266 -0.88 -36.61 -8.84
N GLN A 267 -1.61 -36.41 -9.94
CA GLN A 267 -0.97 -36.01 -11.20
C GLN A 267 -0.46 -34.56 -11.10
N VAL A 268 0.79 -34.35 -11.50
CA VAL A 268 1.36 -33.00 -11.66
C VAL A 268 0.92 -32.46 -13.02
N VAL A 269 0.36 -31.24 -13.01
CA VAL A 269 -0.10 -30.56 -14.22
C VAL A 269 0.47 -29.15 -14.30
N ARG A 270 0.52 -28.61 -15.52
CA ARG A 270 0.82 -27.20 -15.74
C ARG A 270 -0.36 -26.34 -15.34
N GLY A 271 -0.07 -25.14 -14.86
CA GLY A 271 -1.03 -24.18 -14.36
C GLY A 271 -1.47 -24.49 -12.94
N LEU A 272 -2.53 -23.80 -12.54
CA LEU A 272 -2.99 -23.77 -11.15
C LEU A 272 -4.17 -24.70 -10.88
N ALA A 273 -4.52 -25.64 -11.77
CA ALA A 273 -5.73 -26.47 -11.64
C ALA A 273 -5.83 -27.28 -10.33
N GLY A 274 -4.68 -27.69 -9.74
CA GLY A 274 -4.62 -28.40 -8.46
C GLY A 274 -4.95 -27.54 -7.23
N ILE A 275 -5.04 -26.21 -7.36
CA ILE A 275 -5.29 -25.32 -6.23
C ILE A 275 -6.77 -25.38 -5.80
N PRO A 276 -7.07 -25.59 -4.50
CA PRO A 276 -8.45 -25.56 -4.00
C PRO A 276 -9.10 -24.18 -4.17
N SER A 277 -10.26 -24.12 -4.84
CA SER A 277 -11.02 -22.88 -5.05
C SER A 277 -11.64 -22.35 -3.75
N GLU A 278 -11.99 -23.23 -2.82
CA GLU A 278 -12.69 -22.88 -1.57
C GLU A 278 -11.79 -23.03 -0.35
N GLY A 279 -11.76 -21.98 0.47
CA GLY A 279 -10.99 -21.96 1.72
C GLY A 279 -11.70 -22.56 2.94
N PRO A 280 -11.00 -22.61 4.09
CA PRO A 280 -9.68 -22.02 4.30
C PRO A 280 -8.56 -22.81 3.60
N VAL A 281 -7.66 -22.09 2.91
CA VAL A 281 -6.45 -22.63 2.29
C VAL A 281 -5.25 -21.94 2.91
N LEU A 282 -4.23 -22.71 3.26
CA LEU A 282 -2.96 -22.19 3.75
C LEU A 282 -1.83 -22.62 2.82
N PHE A 283 -1.29 -21.69 2.05
CA PHE A 283 -0.07 -21.91 1.28
C PHE A 283 1.14 -21.80 2.21
N VAL A 284 1.99 -22.81 2.20
CA VAL A 284 3.19 -22.88 3.03
C VAL A 284 4.39 -23.20 2.15
N GLY A 285 5.43 -22.37 2.18
CA GLY A 285 6.58 -22.52 1.30
C GLY A 285 7.85 -21.81 1.79
N TYR A 286 8.86 -21.78 0.92
CA TYR A 286 10.12 -21.05 1.09
C TYR A 286 9.97 -19.58 0.67
N HIS A 287 10.50 -18.66 1.48
CA HIS A 287 10.52 -17.23 1.19
C HIS A 287 11.79 -16.84 0.44
N MET A 288 11.69 -16.52 -0.85
CA MET A 288 12.85 -16.07 -1.63
C MET A 288 13.30 -14.69 -1.18
N LEU A 289 14.52 -14.33 -1.58
CA LEU A 289 15.17 -13.08 -1.31
C LEU A 289 14.24 -11.88 -1.57
N LEU A 290 14.05 -11.07 -0.53
CA LEU A 290 13.17 -9.90 -0.48
C LEU A 290 11.68 -10.15 -0.75
N GLY A 291 11.23 -11.40 -0.89
CA GLY A 291 9.84 -11.70 -1.20
C GLY A 291 9.43 -11.42 -2.64
N ILE A 292 10.36 -11.39 -3.59
CA ILE A 292 10.08 -11.07 -5.00
C ILE A 292 9.15 -12.09 -5.67
N GLU A 293 9.14 -13.33 -5.21
CA GLU A 293 8.27 -14.42 -5.64
C GLU A 293 6.78 -14.13 -5.40
N ILE A 294 6.47 -13.32 -4.39
CA ILE A 294 5.09 -13.02 -4.00
C ILE A 294 4.35 -12.30 -5.13
N ILE A 295 5.07 -11.52 -5.94
CA ILE A 295 4.51 -10.75 -7.06
C ILE A 295 3.81 -11.68 -8.08
N PRO A 296 4.52 -12.58 -8.78
CA PRO A 296 3.89 -13.55 -9.68
C PRO A 296 2.98 -14.54 -8.96
N PHE A 297 3.28 -14.92 -7.71
CA PHE A 297 2.42 -15.81 -6.94
C PHE A 297 1.00 -15.24 -6.79
N VAL A 298 0.88 -14.00 -6.32
CA VAL A 298 -0.41 -13.33 -6.09
C VAL A 298 -1.07 -12.97 -7.42
N ALA A 299 -0.31 -12.45 -8.38
CA ALA A 299 -0.83 -12.06 -9.68
C ALA A 299 -1.47 -13.24 -10.42
N GLN A 300 -0.79 -14.38 -10.50
CA GLN A 300 -1.28 -15.54 -11.26
C GLN A 300 -2.50 -16.20 -10.60
N LEU A 301 -2.53 -16.32 -9.27
CA LEU A 301 -3.70 -16.83 -8.56
C LEU A 301 -4.92 -15.91 -8.73
N MET A 302 -4.72 -14.60 -8.72
CA MET A 302 -5.80 -13.65 -8.96
C MET A 302 -6.28 -13.70 -10.43
N MET A 303 -5.38 -13.72 -11.41
CA MET A 303 -5.73 -13.69 -12.83
C MET A 303 -6.33 -15.01 -13.34
N GLU A 304 -5.74 -16.16 -12.99
CA GLU A 304 -6.16 -17.46 -13.54
C GLU A 304 -7.29 -18.10 -12.72
N ARG A 305 -7.34 -17.84 -11.41
CA ARG A 305 -8.24 -18.54 -10.49
C ARG A 305 -9.20 -17.61 -9.73
N ASN A 306 -9.08 -16.29 -9.88
CA ASN A 306 -9.81 -15.30 -9.08
C ASN A 306 -9.65 -15.55 -7.57
N ILE A 307 -8.46 -15.99 -7.16
CA ILE A 307 -8.12 -16.27 -5.76
C ILE A 307 -7.29 -15.10 -5.23
N LEU A 308 -7.86 -14.35 -4.28
CA LEU A 308 -7.13 -13.34 -3.53
C LEU A 308 -6.39 -13.98 -2.36
N VAL A 309 -5.06 -14.02 -2.47
CA VAL A 309 -4.18 -14.54 -1.42
C VAL A 309 -3.88 -13.45 -0.39
N ARG A 310 -4.08 -13.77 0.88
CA ARG A 310 -3.81 -12.89 2.04
C ARG A 310 -2.46 -13.26 2.66
N GLY A 311 -1.41 -12.49 2.37
CA GLY A 311 -0.07 -12.72 2.93
C GLY A 311 0.01 -12.37 4.42
N ILE A 312 0.67 -13.22 5.21
CA ILE A 312 0.99 -12.95 6.61
C ILE A 312 2.39 -12.35 6.67
N ALA A 313 2.48 -11.03 6.86
CA ALA A 313 3.70 -10.26 6.67
C ALA A 313 4.27 -9.69 7.98
N HIS A 314 5.53 -9.27 7.95
CA HIS A 314 6.22 -8.72 9.12
C HIS A 314 5.55 -7.41 9.59
N PRO A 315 5.32 -7.17 10.89
CA PRO A 315 4.60 -5.99 11.38
C PRO A 315 5.28 -4.66 11.02
N ALA A 316 6.58 -4.67 10.77
CA ALA A 316 7.33 -3.49 10.30
C ALA A 316 6.74 -2.87 9.02
N MET A 317 6.03 -3.64 8.19
CA MET A 317 5.36 -3.15 6.97
C MET A 317 4.04 -2.41 7.25
N PHE A 318 3.55 -2.44 8.49
CA PHE A 318 2.26 -1.87 8.91
C PHE A 318 2.41 -0.78 9.98
N VAL A 319 3.55 -0.73 10.66
CA VAL A 319 3.80 0.22 11.77
C VAL A 319 4.17 1.59 11.21
N LYS A 320 3.60 2.63 11.81
CA LYS A 320 3.94 4.03 11.54
C LYS A 320 5.17 4.42 12.37
N VAL A 321 6.32 4.56 11.71
CA VAL A 321 7.55 4.97 12.37
C VAL A 321 7.63 6.50 12.42
N LYS A 322 7.59 7.08 13.63
CA LYS A 322 7.82 8.52 13.84
C LYS A 322 9.31 8.84 13.76
N ASN A 323 9.67 10.06 13.33
CA ASN A 323 11.06 10.52 13.21
C ASN A 323 11.93 9.53 12.42
N ARG A 324 11.49 9.28 11.18
CA ARG A 324 12.19 8.39 10.25
C ARG A 324 13.58 8.94 9.96
N MET A 325 14.54 8.04 9.83
CA MET A 325 15.88 8.36 9.36
C MET A 325 16.25 7.38 8.24
N PRO A 326 16.96 7.83 7.19
CA PRO A 326 17.54 6.90 6.21
C PRO A 326 18.25 5.75 6.93
N PRO A 327 18.09 4.49 6.48
CA PRO A 327 17.47 4.03 5.24
C PRO A 327 16.02 3.54 5.43
N GLU A 328 15.33 3.95 6.51
CA GLU A 328 13.96 3.49 6.79
C GLU A 328 12.99 3.84 5.64
N PRO A 329 12.28 2.86 5.05
CA PRO A 329 11.44 3.08 3.89
C PRO A 329 10.22 3.95 4.21
N ASP A 330 9.65 4.58 3.18
CA ASP A 330 8.38 5.27 3.32
C ASP A 330 7.23 4.27 3.53
N PRO A 331 6.31 4.50 4.48
CA PRO A 331 5.10 3.68 4.60
C PRO A 331 4.35 3.50 3.29
N ALA A 332 4.39 4.48 2.38
CA ALA A 332 3.81 4.38 1.04
C ALA A 332 4.37 3.23 0.21
N ASN A 333 5.63 2.86 0.41
CA ASN A 333 6.25 1.73 -0.28
C ASN A 333 5.57 0.40 0.08
N PHE A 334 4.84 0.34 1.21
CA PHE A 334 4.11 -0.85 1.64
C PHE A 334 2.60 -0.80 1.39
N ASP A 335 2.09 0.26 0.75
CA ASP A 335 0.65 0.39 0.49
C ASP A 335 0.12 -0.74 -0.39
N VAL A 336 0.91 -1.16 -1.40
CA VAL A 336 0.52 -2.25 -2.29
C VAL A 336 0.21 -3.53 -1.53
N PHE A 337 1.02 -3.91 -0.54
CA PHE A 337 0.78 -5.11 0.26
C PHE A 337 -0.53 -5.01 1.03
N ARG A 338 -0.84 -3.83 1.57
CA ARG A 338 -2.07 -3.57 2.34
C ARG A 338 -3.30 -3.56 1.43
N VAL A 339 -3.22 -2.94 0.26
CA VAL A 339 -4.27 -2.95 -0.77
C VAL A 339 -4.55 -4.38 -1.25
N MET A 340 -3.50 -5.18 -1.47
CA MET A 340 -3.58 -6.59 -1.84
C MET A 340 -3.92 -7.52 -0.67
N GLY A 341 -4.12 -6.99 0.54
CA GLY A 341 -4.68 -7.71 1.67
C GLY A 341 -3.69 -8.41 2.58
N ALA A 342 -2.40 -8.09 2.51
CA ALA A 342 -1.45 -8.56 3.52
C ALA A 342 -1.90 -8.12 4.92
N VAL A 343 -1.62 -8.96 5.93
CA VAL A 343 -1.93 -8.70 7.34
C VAL A 343 -0.68 -8.86 8.19
N PRO A 344 -0.52 -8.10 9.28
CA PRO A 344 0.61 -8.28 10.17
C PRO A 344 0.51 -9.62 10.88
N VAL A 345 1.63 -10.33 10.99
CA VAL A 345 1.70 -11.62 11.67
C VAL A 345 1.29 -11.50 13.14
N SER A 346 0.27 -12.27 13.51
CA SER A 346 -0.15 -12.50 14.89
C SER A 346 -1.05 -13.74 14.93
N ALA A 347 -1.13 -14.41 16.08
CA ALA A 347 -2.06 -15.52 16.26
C ALA A 347 -3.52 -15.09 16.03
N ALA A 348 -3.88 -13.86 16.42
CA ALA A 348 -5.22 -13.31 16.24
C ALA A 348 -5.57 -13.10 14.75
N ASN A 349 -4.68 -12.52 13.96
CA ASN A 349 -4.92 -12.31 12.53
C ASN A 349 -4.94 -13.64 11.77
N PHE A 350 -4.04 -14.56 12.13
CA PHE A 350 -4.03 -15.88 11.51
C PHE A 350 -5.31 -16.67 11.82
N TYR A 351 -5.77 -16.65 13.08
CA TYR A 351 -7.07 -17.19 13.46
C TYR A 351 -8.20 -16.58 12.63
N LYS A 352 -8.23 -15.25 12.49
CA LYS A 352 -9.29 -14.55 11.74
C LYS A 352 -9.29 -14.97 10.28
N LEU A 353 -8.14 -15.00 9.60
CA LEU A 353 -8.01 -15.44 8.20
C LEU A 353 -8.55 -16.86 7.99
N MET A 354 -8.19 -17.79 8.88
CA MET A 354 -8.69 -19.18 8.80
C MET A 354 -10.20 -19.24 9.08
N SER A 355 -10.68 -18.51 10.08
CA SER A 355 -12.11 -18.45 10.41
C SER A 355 -12.97 -17.84 9.30
N SER A 356 -12.43 -16.87 8.55
CA SER A 356 -13.09 -16.25 7.40
C SER A 356 -12.92 -17.04 6.11
N LYS A 357 -12.44 -18.30 6.19
CA LYS A 357 -12.22 -19.19 5.04
C LYS A 357 -11.34 -18.58 3.95
N SER A 358 -10.36 -17.75 4.33
CA SER A 358 -9.48 -17.09 3.37
C SER A 358 -8.42 -18.04 2.81
N HIS A 359 -7.89 -17.69 1.64
CA HIS A 359 -6.62 -18.21 1.13
C HIS A 359 -5.49 -17.38 1.74
N ALA A 360 -4.69 -17.98 2.62
CA ALA A 360 -3.60 -17.31 3.31
C ALA A 360 -2.24 -17.84 2.85
N LEU A 361 -1.23 -16.97 2.85
CA LEU A 361 0.16 -17.31 2.55
C LEU A 361 1.02 -17.14 3.80
N LEU A 362 1.74 -18.19 4.16
CA LEU A 362 2.63 -18.25 5.30
C LEU A 362 4.01 -18.76 4.89
N TYR A 363 5.04 -17.98 5.23
CA TYR A 363 6.42 -18.42 5.20
C TYR A 363 6.90 -18.65 6.63
N PRO A 364 7.07 -19.92 7.08
CA PRO A 364 7.46 -20.18 8.46
C PRO A 364 8.81 -19.59 8.83
N GLY A 365 9.81 -19.56 7.94
CA GLY A 365 11.08 -18.88 8.23
C GLY A 365 10.95 -17.35 8.25
N GLY A 366 10.03 -16.78 7.47
CA GLY A 366 9.72 -15.36 7.47
C GLY A 366 10.92 -14.52 7.04
N VAL A 367 11.22 -13.44 7.77
CA VAL A 367 12.30 -12.50 7.42
C VAL A 367 13.69 -13.16 7.39
N ARG A 368 13.92 -14.23 8.17
CA ARG A 368 15.20 -14.96 8.14
C ARG A 368 15.49 -15.60 6.79
N GLU A 369 14.43 -16.09 6.11
CA GLU A 369 14.51 -16.62 4.75
C GLU A 369 14.52 -15.48 3.72
N ALA A 370 13.63 -14.49 3.88
CA ALA A 370 13.58 -13.33 2.96
C ALA A 370 14.89 -12.53 2.89
N LEU A 371 15.68 -12.54 3.97
CA LEU A 371 16.97 -11.87 4.07
C LEU A 371 18.10 -12.91 4.28
N HIS A 372 17.98 -14.06 3.61
CA HIS A 372 19.02 -15.08 3.67
C HIS A 372 20.37 -14.54 3.19
N ARG A 373 21.44 -15.20 3.65
CA ARG A 373 22.83 -14.81 3.39
C ARG A 373 23.37 -15.57 2.17
N LYS A 374 24.62 -15.29 1.80
CA LYS A 374 25.28 -15.99 0.68
C LYS A 374 25.32 -17.50 0.91
N GLY A 375 24.95 -18.28 -0.11
CA GLY A 375 24.93 -19.76 -0.05
C GLY A 375 23.81 -20.32 0.83
N GLU A 376 22.82 -19.50 1.19
CA GLU A 376 21.64 -19.91 1.93
C GLU A 376 20.37 -19.99 1.08
N GLU A 377 20.48 -19.74 -0.22
CA GLU A 377 19.35 -19.87 -1.16
C GLU A 377 18.69 -21.25 -1.01
N TYR A 378 17.35 -21.24 -1.00
CA TYR A 378 16.50 -22.42 -0.88
C TYR A 378 16.58 -23.19 0.45
N LYS A 379 17.22 -22.64 1.49
CA LYS A 379 17.24 -23.26 2.82
C LYS A 379 16.05 -22.84 3.66
N LEU A 380 15.40 -23.82 4.29
CA LEU A 380 14.27 -23.59 5.20
C LEU A 380 14.75 -23.32 6.63
N PHE A 381 14.62 -22.07 7.07
CA PHE A 381 14.94 -21.63 8.44
C PHE A 381 13.69 -21.61 9.31
N TRP A 382 12.98 -22.73 9.31
CA TRP A 382 11.71 -22.90 10.01
C TRP A 382 11.90 -22.97 11.53
N PRO A 383 10.99 -22.40 12.33
CA PRO A 383 11.07 -22.49 13.78
C PRO A 383 10.88 -23.92 14.27
N GLU A 384 11.27 -24.22 15.51
CA GLU A 384 11.05 -25.55 16.10
C GLU A 384 9.58 -25.83 16.41
N ARG A 385 8.75 -24.77 16.49
CA ARG A 385 7.36 -24.87 16.94
C ARG A 385 6.39 -25.09 15.77
N SER A 386 5.55 -26.11 15.92
CA SER A 386 4.50 -26.51 14.97
C SER A 386 3.17 -25.73 15.09
N GLU A 387 3.22 -24.48 15.59
CA GLU A 387 2.00 -23.72 15.97
C GLU A 387 1.01 -23.52 14.82
N PHE A 388 1.51 -23.32 13.59
CA PHE A 388 0.62 -23.06 12.47
C PHE A 388 -0.22 -24.28 12.07
N VAL A 389 0.31 -25.49 12.29
CA VAL A 389 -0.38 -26.74 11.97
C VAL A 389 -1.61 -26.89 12.85
N ARG A 390 -1.50 -26.58 14.15
CA ARG A 390 -2.63 -26.59 15.09
C ARG A 390 -3.72 -25.60 14.69
N MET A 391 -3.31 -24.41 14.27
CA MET A 391 -4.25 -23.38 13.82
C MET A 391 -4.97 -23.81 12.54
N ALA A 392 -4.24 -24.32 11.54
CA ALA A 392 -4.81 -24.84 10.31
C ALA A 392 -5.84 -25.95 10.58
N ALA A 393 -5.46 -26.95 11.39
CA ALA A 393 -6.31 -28.06 11.78
C ALA A 393 -7.56 -27.65 12.57
N ARG A 394 -7.45 -26.61 13.40
CA ARG A 394 -8.60 -26.07 14.16
C ARG A 394 -9.76 -25.67 13.25
N PHE A 395 -9.47 -25.26 12.02
CA PHE A 395 -10.43 -24.79 11.03
C PHE A 395 -10.58 -25.73 9.82
N GLY A 396 -9.95 -26.91 9.84
CA GLY A 396 -9.96 -27.84 8.71
C GLY A 396 -9.35 -27.25 7.44
N ALA A 397 -8.33 -26.40 7.58
CA ALA A 397 -7.69 -25.76 6.43
C ALA A 397 -6.98 -26.77 5.54
N LYS A 398 -7.00 -26.51 4.23
CA LYS A 398 -6.23 -27.27 3.24
C LYS A 398 -4.83 -26.65 3.18
N ILE A 399 -3.83 -27.38 3.67
CA ILE A 399 -2.43 -26.91 3.61
C ILE A 399 -1.87 -27.28 2.24
N VAL A 400 -1.42 -26.30 1.48
CA VAL A 400 -0.78 -26.50 0.17
C VAL A 400 0.71 -26.22 0.35
N PRO A 401 1.55 -27.26 0.54
CA PRO A 401 2.99 -27.09 0.50
C PRO A 401 3.40 -26.66 -0.92
N PHE A 402 4.30 -25.70 -1.05
CA PHE A 402 4.81 -25.30 -2.35
C PHE A 402 6.29 -24.93 -2.30
N GLY A 403 6.97 -25.21 -3.41
CA GLY A 403 8.33 -24.77 -3.68
C GLY A 403 8.35 -23.66 -4.73
N VAL A 404 9.38 -22.83 -4.67
CA VAL A 404 9.67 -21.83 -5.69
C VAL A 404 11.18 -21.70 -5.89
N VAL A 405 11.62 -21.58 -7.15
CA VAL A 405 13.04 -21.40 -7.51
C VAL A 405 13.22 -20.37 -8.62
N GLY A 406 14.42 -19.78 -8.66
CA GLY A 406 14.86 -18.84 -9.70
C GLY A 406 15.50 -17.54 -9.20
N GLU A 407 15.66 -17.34 -7.89
CA GLU A 407 16.28 -16.11 -7.32
C GLU A 407 17.74 -15.97 -7.73
N ASP A 408 18.45 -17.10 -7.78
CA ASP A 408 19.84 -17.21 -8.16
C ASP A 408 20.09 -16.88 -9.64
N ASP A 409 19.05 -16.99 -10.47
CA ASP A 409 19.06 -16.52 -11.86
C ASP A 409 18.68 -15.03 -11.99
N PHE A 410 18.09 -14.44 -10.95
CA PHE A 410 17.60 -13.06 -10.98
C PHE A 410 18.65 -12.08 -10.45
N ALA A 411 19.30 -12.42 -9.33
CA ALA A 411 20.31 -11.58 -8.72
C ALA A 411 21.35 -12.40 -7.96
N GLU A 412 22.52 -11.80 -7.75
CA GLU A 412 23.58 -12.34 -6.91
C GLU A 412 23.82 -11.45 -5.70
N ILE A 413 23.88 -12.05 -4.51
CA ILE A 413 24.19 -11.31 -3.28
C ILE A 413 25.69 -11.00 -3.25
N ILE A 414 26.03 -9.71 -3.33
CA ILE A 414 27.41 -9.21 -3.27
C ILE A 414 27.82 -8.89 -1.82
N LEU A 415 26.93 -8.30 -1.02
CA LEU A 415 27.14 -8.09 0.42
C LEU A 415 25.90 -8.48 1.21
N ASP A 416 26.02 -9.51 2.04
CA ASP A 416 24.99 -9.87 3.02
C ASP A 416 25.25 -9.19 4.37
N TYR A 417 24.44 -9.52 5.38
CA TYR A 417 24.63 -9.04 6.75
C TYR A 417 26.07 -9.19 7.26
N ASN A 418 26.69 -10.36 7.08
CA ASN A 418 28.02 -10.66 7.65
C ASN A 418 29.12 -9.79 7.02
N ASP A 419 28.93 -9.37 5.77
CA ASP A 419 29.83 -8.44 5.11
C ASP A 419 29.54 -7.00 5.53
N GLN A 420 28.26 -6.62 5.58
CA GLN A 420 27.84 -5.25 5.90
C GLN A 420 28.27 -4.82 7.30
N ILE A 421 28.22 -5.70 8.31
CA ILE A 421 28.63 -5.35 9.68
C ILE A 421 30.13 -5.06 9.81
N LYS A 422 30.95 -5.42 8.82
CA LYS A 422 32.39 -5.11 8.78
C LYS A 422 32.66 -3.69 8.26
N ILE A 423 31.65 -3.04 7.67
CA ILE A 423 31.74 -1.68 7.14
C ILE A 423 31.49 -0.68 8.28
N PRO A 424 32.34 0.34 8.49
CA PRO A 424 32.14 1.34 9.54
C PRO A 424 30.75 1.98 9.52
N GLY A 425 30.07 2.05 10.67
CA GLY A 425 28.75 2.67 10.83
C GLY A 425 27.56 1.79 10.41
N ARG A 426 27.78 0.73 9.61
CA ARG A 426 26.69 -0.13 9.12
C ARG A 426 26.11 -1.04 10.19
N ARG A 427 26.93 -1.51 11.13
CA ARG A 427 26.47 -2.34 12.23
C ARG A 427 25.48 -1.56 13.10
N GLU A 428 25.84 -0.35 13.51
CA GLU A 428 25.00 0.51 14.34
C GLU A 428 23.71 0.89 13.61
N GLU A 429 23.79 1.12 12.29
CA GLU A 429 22.62 1.38 11.45
C GLU A 429 21.64 0.19 11.42
N ILE A 430 22.14 -1.03 11.19
CA ILE A 430 21.32 -2.25 11.15
C ILE A 430 20.71 -2.54 12.53
N GLU A 431 21.48 -2.40 13.60
CA GLU A 431 20.99 -2.60 14.98
C GLU A 431 19.90 -1.58 15.34
N ARG A 432 20.06 -0.32 14.92
CA ARG A 432 19.05 0.74 15.08
C ARG A 432 17.76 0.40 14.33
N VAL A 433 17.84 0.01 13.06
CA VAL A 433 16.65 -0.35 12.27
C VAL A 433 15.97 -1.58 12.90
N THR A 434 16.73 -2.62 13.19
CA THR A 434 16.21 -3.87 13.78
C THR A 434 15.53 -3.64 15.12
N SER A 435 16.14 -2.87 16.04
CA SER A 435 15.58 -2.61 17.37
C SER A 435 14.29 -1.79 17.35
N ARG A 436 14.07 -0.98 16.31
CA ARG A 436 12.85 -0.20 16.10
C ARG A 436 11.73 -1.02 15.46
N THR A 437 12.03 -2.20 14.91
CA THR A 437 11.00 -3.12 14.39
C THR A 437 10.40 -3.99 15.49
N ALA A 438 9.15 -4.42 15.29
CA ALA A 438 8.51 -5.34 16.22
C ALA A 438 9.30 -6.65 16.30
N LYS A 439 9.73 -7.02 17.51
CA LYS A 439 10.42 -8.29 17.74
C LYS A 439 9.40 -9.42 17.69
N LEU A 440 9.58 -10.31 16.71
CA LEU A 440 8.83 -11.56 16.63
C LEU A 440 9.66 -12.69 17.20
N ARG A 441 9.00 -13.72 17.75
CA ARG A 441 9.67 -14.96 18.19
C ARG A 441 10.83 -14.69 19.16
N THR A 442 10.61 -13.82 20.15
CA THR A 442 11.63 -13.43 21.14
C THR A 442 12.15 -14.59 21.99
N ASP A 443 11.43 -15.71 21.97
CA ASP A 443 11.72 -16.97 22.64
C ASP A 443 12.23 -18.07 21.67
N ALA A 444 12.48 -17.75 20.39
CA ALA A 444 13.07 -18.68 19.46
C ALA A 444 14.60 -18.77 19.61
N SER A 445 15.11 -19.99 19.49
CA SER A 445 16.53 -20.34 19.44
C SER A 445 16.97 -20.69 18.02
N GLY A 446 18.29 -20.76 17.80
CA GLY A 446 18.88 -21.20 16.53
C GLY A 446 18.78 -20.19 15.38
N GLU A 447 18.91 -20.67 14.15
CA GLU A 447 19.03 -19.79 12.96
C GLU A 447 17.81 -18.92 12.70
N VAL A 448 16.60 -19.36 13.06
CA VAL A 448 15.37 -18.58 12.87
C VAL A 448 15.34 -17.31 13.73
N ALA A 449 16.16 -17.23 14.79
CA ALA A 449 16.29 -16.06 15.66
C ALA A 449 17.14 -14.94 15.03
N ASN A 450 17.93 -15.25 13.99
CA ASN A 450 18.78 -14.30 13.28
C ASN A 450 17.97 -13.39 12.33
N GLN A 451 17.11 -12.54 12.88
CA GLN A 451 16.18 -11.68 12.12
C GLN A 451 16.67 -10.23 11.98
N GLN A 452 17.97 -10.03 11.78
CA GLN A 452 18.52 -8.69 11.61
C GLN A 452 17.97 -8.06 10.32
N MET A 453 17.38 -6.87 10.47
CA MET A 453 16.78 -6.10 9.38
C MET A 453 17.89 -5.39 8.61
N HIS A 454 18.35 -6.04 7.54
CA HIS A 454 19.38 -5.53 6.63
C HIS A 454 18.89 -5.66 5.19
N LEU A 455 19.32 -4.77 4.31
CA LEU A 455 19.05 -4.90 2.88
C LEU A 455 20.31 -5.47 2.22
N PRO A 456 20.31 -6.72 1.71
CA PRO A 456 21.46 -7.25 1.00
C PRO A 456 21.76 -6.42 -0.24
N TRP A 457 23.05 -6.22 -0.53
CA TRP A 457 23.45 -5.59 -1.78
C TRP A 457 23.57 -6.67 -2.84
N MET A 458 22.90 -6.45 -3.97
CA MET A 458 22.76 -7.46 -5.00
C MET A 458 23.16 -6.89 -6.35
N LEU A 459 23.77 -7.74 -7.18
CA LEU A 459 24.00 -7.46 -8.58
C LEU A 459 22.92 -8.18 -9.41
N PRO A 460 22.10 -7.46 -10.19
CA PRO A 460 21.16 -8.09 -11.10
C PRO A 460 21.88 -8.99 -12.11
N LYS A 461 21.33 -10.17 -12.39
CA LYS A 461 21.79 -11.09 -13.44
C LYS A 461 20.91 -10.98 -14.67
N PHE A 462 21.33 -11.60 -15.78
CA PHE A 462 20.44 -11.82 -16.91
C PHE A 462 19.32 -12.76 -16.47
N PRO A 463 18.06 -12.28 -16.39
CA PRO A 463 17.05 -12.95 -15.60
C PRO A 463 16.68 -14.30 -16.22
N GLY A 464 16.72 -15.33 -15.38
CA GLY A 464 16.11 -16.61 -15.65
C GLY A 464 14.58 -16.58 -15.54
N ARG A 465 13.99 -17.72 -15.21
CA ARG A 465 12.56 -17.82 -14.90
C ARG A 465 12.32 -18.14 -13.43
N PHE A 466 11.14 -17.78 -12.95
CA PHE A 466 10.63 -18.32 -11.69
C PHE A 466 9.79 -19.56 -11.97
N TYR A 467 9.97 -20.60 -11.16
CA TYR A 467 9.21 -21.82 -11.27
C TYR A 467 8.53 -22.08 -9.93
N TYR A 468 7.25 -22.41 -9.97
CA TYR A 468 6.42 -22.69 -8.81
C TYR A 468 5.88 -24.11 -8.93
N TYR A 469 5.95 -24.85 -7.84
CA TYR A 469 5.33 -26.17 -7.75
C TYR A 469 4.51 -26.26 -6.47
N PHE A 470 3.20 -26.34 -6.67
CA PHE A 470 2.23 -26.55 -5.61
C PHE A 470 1.98 -28.05 -5.44
N GLY A 471 2.46 -28.59 -4.33
CA GLY A 471 2.29 -29.98 -3.96
C GLY A 471 0.84 -30.35 -3.67
N LYS A 472 0.61 -31.63 -3.38
CA LYS A 472 -0.72 -32.15 -3.08
C LYS A 472 -1.30 -31.48 -1.83
N PRO A 473 -2.53 -30.91 -1.87
CA PRO A 473 -3.16 -30.33 -0.69
C PRO A 473 -3.33 -31.37 0.43
N ILE A 474 -2.83 -31.04 1.62
CA ILE A 474 -2.97 -31.83 2.84
C ILE A 474 -4.25 -31.38 3.56
N LEU A 475 -5.19 -32.30 3.71
CA LEU A 475 -6.46 -32.04 4.38
C LEU A 475 -6.27 -32.19 5.89
N THR A 476 -6.59 -31.13 6.64
CA THR A 476 -6.53 -31.16 8.12
C THR A 476 -7.90 -31.30 8.78
N GLU A 477 -8.96 -31.43 7.98
CA GLU A 477 -10.31 -31.68 8.46
C GLU A 477 -10.37 -32.98 9.27
N GLY A 478 -11.04 -32.96 10.42
CA GLY A 478 -11.08 -34.10 11.35
C GLY A 478 -9.84 -34.26 12.25
N MET A 479 -8.70 -33.64 11.92
CA MET A 479 -7.44 -33.84 12.67
C MET A 479 -7.30 -32.96 13.94
N LYS A 480 -8.32 -32.16 14.27
CA LYS A 480 -8.26 -31.16 15.37
C LYS A 480 -7.96 -31.77 16.74
N VAL A 481 -8.51 -32.95 17.05
CA VAL A 481 -8.29 -33.61 18.35
C VAL A 481 -6.91 -34.24 18.38
N GLU A 482 -6.56 -34.97 17.31
CA GLU A 482 -5.28 -35.64 17.13
C GLU A 482 -4.09 -34.67 17.23
N LEU A 483 -4.17 -33.53 16.55
CA LEU A 483 -3.10 -32.53 16.52
C LEU A 483 -3.02 -31.67 17.79
N ARG A 484 -3.80 -31.99 18.84
CA ARG A 484 -3.53 -31.49 20.20
C ARG A 484 -2.30 -32.18 20.79
N GLU A 485 -2.04 -33.43 20.42
CA GLU A 485 -0.84 -34.15 20.81
C GLU A 485 0.38 -33.52 20.13
N LYS A 486 1.40 -33.22 20.94
CA LYS A 486 2.61 -32.54 20.44
C LYS A 486 3.31 -33.34 19.34
N ASN A 487 3.56 -34.62 19.59
CA ASN A 487 4.31 -35.47 18.66
C ASN A 487 3.64 -35.57 17.28
N LYS A 488 2.32 -35.74 17.22
CA LYS A 488 1.58 -35.81 15.95
C LYS A 488 1.54 -34.48 15.21
N CYS A 489 1.45 -33.38 15.95
CA CYS A 489 1.56 -32.05 15.38
C CYS A 489 2.95 -31.79 14.78
N ASP A 490 4.00 -32.22 15.49
CA ASP A 490 5.39 -32.09 15.05
C ASP A 490 5.68 -33.02 13.85
N GLU A 491 5.09 -34.22 13.80
CA GLU A 491 5.17 -35.12 12.64
C GLU A 491 4.56 -34.50 11.39
N LEU A 492 3.34 -33.95 11.49
CA LEU A 492 2.70 -33.27 10.36
C LEU A 492 3.48 -32.02 9.95
N TYR A 493 4.03 -31.28 10.91
CA TYR A 493 4.91 -30.14 10.63
C TYR A 493 6.14 -30.52 9.82
N LEU A 494 6.86 -31.57 10.24
CA LEU A 494 8.04 -32.08 9.54
C LEU A 494 7.68 -32.65 8.17
N ARG A 495 6.52 -33.31 8.04
CA ARG A 495 6.01 -33.75 6.74
C ARG A 495 5.79 -32.55 5.80
N ILE A 496 5.12 -31.50 6.26
CA ILE A 496 4.90 -30.29 5.43
C ILE A 496 6.24 -29.67 5.02
N LYS A 497 7.20 -29.59 5.94
CA LYS A 497 8.56 -29.10 5.65
C LYS A 497 9.24 -29.93 4.57
N SER A 498 9.20 -31.25 4.70
CA SER A 498 9.78 -32.19 3.72
C SER A 498 9.10 -32.12 2.35
N GLU A 499 7.78 -31.92 2.29
CA GLU A 499 7.06 -31.70 1.04
C GLU A 499 7.50 -30.39 0.35
N VAL A 500 7.75 -29.33 1.11
CA VAL A 500 8.28 -28.05 0.58
C VAL A 500 9.69 -28.24 0.03
N GLU A 501 10.57 -28.93 0.76
CA GLU A 501 11.93 -29.28 0.31
C GLU A 501 11.88 -30.11 -0.97
N GLY A 502 11.02 -31.15 -1.01
CA GLY A 502 10.81 -31.97 -2.20
C GLY A 502 10.29 -31.18 -3.40
N CYS A 503 9.41 -30.20 -3.18
CA CYS A 503 8.96 -29.32 -4.26
C CYS A 503 10.10 -28.46 -4.82
N ILE A 504 10.96 -27.92 -3.95
CA ILE A 504 12.13 -27.14 -4.35
C ILE A 504 13.12 -28.01 -5.14
N ASP A 505 13.43 -29.21 -4.65
CA ASP A 505 14.37 -30.12 -5.30
C ASP A 505 13.88 -30.56 -6.69
N PHE A 506 12.58 -30.86 -6.80
CA PHE A 506 11.93 -31.14 -8.08
C PHE A 506 12.15 -30.00 -9.08
N LEU A 507 11.89 -28.76 -8.64
CA LEU A 507 12.02 -27.58 -9.49
C LEU A 507 13.48 -27.28 -9.86
N LYS A 508 14.43 -27.43 -8.92
CA LYS A 508 15.87 -27.27 -9.18
C LYS A 508 16.36 -28.24 -10.25
N ASN A 509 15.83 -29.46 -10.28
CA ASN A 509 16.16 -30.43 -11.34
C ASN A 509 15.48 -30.07 -12.67
N LYS A 510 14.16 -29.87 -12.66
CA LYS A 510 13.39 -29.65 -13.88
C LYS A 510 13.76 -28.36 -14.61
N ARG A 511 14.10 -27.28 -13.90
CA ARG A 511 14.48 -26.00 -14.53
C ARG A 511 15.73 -26.10 -15.41
N GLU A 512 16.63 -27.04 -15.14
CA GLU A 512 17.84 -27.26 -15.96
C GLU A 512 17.50 -27.79 -17.36
N GLN A 513 16.29 -28.35 -17.52
CA GLN A 513 15.78 -28.87 -18.78
C GLN A 513 14.92 -27.83 -19.54
N ASP A 514 14.74 -26.60 -19.01
CA ASP A 514 13.96 -25.56 -19.69
C ASP A 514 14.80 -24.85 -20.77
N PRO A 515 14.50 -25.05 -22.07
CA PRO A 515 15.21 -24.35 -23.15
C PRO A 515 14.97 -22.84 -23.16
N TYR A 516 13.93 -22.38 -22.46
CA TYR A 516 13.52 -20.99 -22.32
C TYR A 516 13.85 -20.39 -20.95
N ARG A 517 14.68 -21.05 -20.13
CA ARG A 517 15.17 -20.47 -18.87
C ARG A 517 15.81 -19.11 -19.10
N ASN A 518 16.64 -18.98 -20.14
CA ASN A 518 17.33 -17.74 -20.49
C ASN A 518 16.37 -16.72 -21.15
N LEU A 519 16.53 -15.42 -20.82
CA LEU A 519 15.74 -14.34 -21.42
C LEU A 519 15.89 -14.24 -22.94
N LEU A 520 17.10 -14.43 -23.50
CA LEU A 520 17.33 -14.34 -24.94
C LEU A 520 16.55 -15.42 -25.71
N SER A 521 16.55 -16.66 -25.20
CA SER A 521 15.77 -17.75 -25.80
C SER A 521 14.27 -17.43 -25.83
N ARG A 522 13.75 -16.77 -24.78
CA ARG A 522 12.34 -16.33 -24.71
C ARG A 522 12.03 -15.23 -25.72
N VAL A 523 12.90 -14.22 -25.83
CA VAL A 523 12.73 -13.12 -26.80
C VAL A 523 12.77 -13.65 -28.23
N LEU A 524 13.70 -14.55 -28.55
CA LEU A 524 13.78 -15.19 -29.87
C LEU A 524 12.54 -16.04 -30.19
N TYR A 525 12.01 -16.76 -29.21
CA TYR A 525 10.77 -17.53 -29.36
C TYR A 525 9.57 -16.63 -29.64
N GLN A 526 9.41 -15.53 -28.90
CA GLN A 526 8.33 -14.57 -29.09
C GLN A 526 8.42 -13.88 -30.46
N ALA A 527 9.62 -13.50 -30.89
CA ALA A 527 9.84 -12.89 -32.20
C ALA A 527 9.48 -13.84 -33.36
N SER A 528 9.67 -15.15 -33.18
CA SER A 528 9.32 -16.17 -34.17
C SER A 528 7.85 -16.62 -34.11
N HIS A 529 7.11 -16.26 -33.06
CA HIS A 529 5.71 -16.64 -32.85
C HIS A 529 4.83 -15.42 -32.53
N PRO A 530 4.67 -14.46 -33.47
CA PRO A 530 4.00 -13.18 -33.23
C PRO A 530 2.50 -13.27 -32.89
N GLY A 531 1.89 -14.46 -32.91
CA GLY A 531 0.53 -14.72 -32.45
C GLY A 531 0.39 -15.12 -30.98
N SER A 532 1.50 -15.43 -30.28
CA SER A 532 1.50 -15.76 -28.85
C SER A 532 1.68 -14.48 -28.02
N THR A 533 0.59 -13.75 -27.81
CA THR A 533 0.60 -12.44 -27.14
C THR A 533 0.73 -12.51 -25.62
N SER A 534 0.67 -13.71 -25.02
CA SER A 534 0.76 -13.87 -23.57
C SER A 534 2.15 -14.36 -23.13
N PRO A 535 2.89 -13.60 -22.31
CA PRO A 535 4.16 -14.07 -21.71
C PRO A 535 3.99 -15.30 -20.79
N PHE A 536 2.74 -15.71 -20.52
CA PHE A 536 2.39 -16.89 -19.72
C PHE A 536 2.21 -18.18 -20.54
N HIS A 537 2.20 -18.11 -21.88
CA HIS A 537 2.07 -19.28 -22.76
C HIS A 537 3.40 -19.75 -23.37
N LEU A 538 4.53 -19.28 -22.82
CA LEU A 538 5.84 -19.79 -23.18
C LEU A 538 6.00 -21.24 -22.70
N PRO A 539 6.40 -22.18 -23.57
CA PRO A 539 6.70 -23.56 -23.16
C PRO A 539 7.84 -23.60 -22.12
N SER A 540 8.01 -24.72 -21.45
CA SER A 540 9.15 -25.01 -20.57
C SER A 540 9.60 -26.47 -20.77
N PHE A 541 10.20 -27.13 -19.78
CA PHE A 541 10.49 -28.57 -19.74
C PHE A 541 9.23 -29.46 -19.72
N ASP A 542 9.31 -30.70 -20.21
CA ASP A 542 8.23 -31.69 -20.11
C ASP A 542 8.00 -32.21 -18.68
N LEU A 543 6.72 -32.50 -18.36
CA LEU A 543 6.30 -32.96 -17.03
C LEU A 543 6.59 -34.44 -16.79
#